data_AF-A0A9E2F3D7-F1
#
_entry.id   AF-A0A9E2F3D7-F1
#
_cell.length_a   1.000
_cell.length_b   1.000
_cell.length_c   1.000
_cell.angle_alpha   90.00
_cell.angle_beta   90.00
_cell.angle_gamma   90.00
#
_symmetry.space_group_name_H-M   'P 1'
#
loop_
_entity.id
_entity.type
_entity.pdbx_description
1 polymer ?
#
loop_
_entity_poly.entity_id
_entity_poly.type
_entity_poly.pdbx_seq_one_letter_code
_entity_poly.pdbx_strand_id
1 'polypeptide(L)'
;MAVAVPAAIDEFLAMPTPDAWIDEAAGRVPELLLDHANCELKAASTALGFLYRYPERSELAQRMSRLAREELRHFEQVRRIMQDMQVPF
;
A
#
# COMPACT_ATOMS: atom_id res chain seq x y z
N MET A 1 18.20 -7.36 12.87
CA MET A 1 17.69 -8.73 12.65
C MET A 1 17.31 -8.84 11.18
N ALA A 2 17.75 -9.87 10.46
CA ALA A 2 17.27 -10.11 9.11
C ALA A 2 15.79 -10.55 9.17
N VAL A 3 14.92 -9.85 8.47
CA VAL A 3 13.50 -10.23 8.35
C VAL A 3 13.40 -11.36 7.34
N ALA A 4 12.79 -12.48 7.73
CA ALA A 4 12.54 -13.58 6.80
C ALA A 4 11.43 -13.18 5.81
N VAL A 5 11.79 -13.02 4.53
CA VAL A 5 10.83 -12.79 3.45
C VAL A 5 10.16 -14.12 3.09
N PRO A 6 8.83 -14.19 2.95
CA PRO A 6 8.16 -15.42 2.50
C PRO A 6 8.69 -15.88 1.13
N ALA A 7 8.95 -17.17 0.97
CA ALA A 7 9.57 -17.72 -0.26
C ALA A 7 8.83 -17.32 -1.54
N ALA A 8 7.50 -17.29 -1.52
CA ALA A 8 6.70 -16.87 -2.68
C ALA A 8 6.93 -15.42 -3.11
N ILE A 9 7.34 -14.54 -2.19
CA ILE A 9 7.66 -13.13 -2.50
C ILE A 9 9.09 -13.02 -3.02
N ASP A 10 10.03 -13.72 -2.39
CA ASP A 10 11.45 -13.75 -2.79
C ASP A 10 11.65 -14.34 -4.19
N GLU A 11 10.91 -15.40 -4.54
CA GLU A 11 10.93 -16.00 -5.86
C GLU A 11 10.24 -15.14 -6.94
N PHE A 12 9.25 -14.32 -6.55
CA PHE A 12 8.49 -13.49 -7.48
C PHE A 12 9.23 -12.19 -7.85
N LEU A 13 9.91 -11.57 -6.89
CA LEU A 13 10.62 -10.30 -7.07
C LEU A 13 12.05 -10.54 -7.60
N ALA A 14 12.48 -9.74 -8.57
CA ALA A 14 13.78 -9.94 -9.22
C ALA A 14 14.98 -9.55 -8.34
N MET A 15 14.78 -8.73 -7.31
CA MET A 15 15.82 -8.27 -6.41
C MET A 15 15.26 -7.80 -5.06
N PRO A 16 16.05 -7.88 -3.98
CA PRO A 16 15.66 -7.32 -2.69
C PRO A 16 15.68 -5.78 -2.70
N THR A 17 14.99 -5.17 -1.74
CA THR A 17 15.11 -3.74 -1.46
C THR A 17 16.56 -3.42 -1.05
N PRO A 18 17.24 -2.47 -1.71
CA PRO A 18 18.61 -2.08 -1.33
C PRO A 18 18.69 -1.49 0.08
N ASP A 19 19.74 -1.81 0.83
CA ASP A 19 19.97 -1.27 2.19
C ASP A 19 19.97 0.26 2.21
N ALA A 20 20.55 0.91 1.20
CA ALA A 20 20.56 2.37 1.07
C ALA A 20 19.15 2.99 1.01
N TRP A 21 18.15 2.27 0.48
CA TRP A 21 16.76 2.74 0.52
C TRP A 21 16.19 2.67 1.93
N ILE A 22 16.51 1.60 2.68
CA ILE A 22 16.07 1.43 4.07
C ILE A 22 16.67 2.53 4.94
N ASP A 23 17.96 2.83 4.78
CA ASP A 23 18.66 3.87 5.52
C ASP A 23 18.03 5.26 5.28
N GLU A 24 17.75 5.61 4.02
CA GLU A 24 17.09 6.87 3.65
C GLU A 24 15.65 6.94 4.20
N ALA A 25 14.87 5.87 4.02
CA ALA A 25 13.49 5.80 4.48
C ALA A 25 13.38 5.94 6.01
N ALA A 26 14.31 5.34 6.76
CA ALA A 26 14.37 5.45 8.21
C ALA A 26 14.65 6.88 8.71
N GLY A 27 15.38 7.68 7.92
CA GLY A 27 15.63 9.10 8.20
C GLY A 27 14.46 10.03 7.86
N ARG A 28 13.47 9.55 7.08
CA ARG A 28 12.43 10.38 6.43
C ARG A 28 11.03 9.79 6.58
N VAL A 29 10.76 9.27 7.78
CA VAL A 29 9.48 8.63 8.12
C VAL A 29 8.27 9.51 7.84
N PRO A 30 8.26 10.83 8.13
CA PRO A 30 7.12 11.69 7.79
C PRO A 30 6.78 11.69 6.29
N GLU A 31 7.77 11.84 5.41
CA GLU A 31 7.53 11.79 3.95
C GLU A 31 7.12 10.40 3.48
N LEU A 32 7.71 9.35 4.05
CA LEU A 32 7.34 7.97 3.74
C LEU A 32 5.87 7.70 4.11
N LEU A 33 5.41 8.17 5.27
CA LEU A 33 4.01 8.00 5.70
C LEU A 33 3.03 8.75 4.79
N LEU A 34 3.40 9.96 4.35
CA LEU A 34 2.60 10.71 3.39
C LEU A 34 2.50 9.99 2.05
N ASP A 35 3.62 9.49 1.50
CA ASP A 35 3.60 8.72 0.25
C ASP A 35 2.85 7.39 0.42
N HIS A 36 3.02 6.72 1.56
CA HIS A 36 2.32 5.47 1.87
C HIS A 36 0.80 5.70 1.89
N ALA A 37 0.30 6.72 2.60
CA ALA A 37 -1.12 7.03 2.59
C ALA A 37 -1.64 7.34 1.17
N ASN A 38 -0.86 8.02 0.34
CA ASN A 38 -1.20 8.23 -1.07
C ASN A 38 -1.20 6.92 -1.88
N CYS A 39 -0.28 5.99 -1.61
CA CYS A 39 -0.25 4.67 -2.23
C CYS A 39 -1.49 3.85 -1.92
N GLU A 40 -1.97 3.86 -0.68
CA GLU A 40 -3.22 3.17 -0.30
C GLU A 40 -4.43 3.76 -1.03
N LEU A 41 -4.52 5.09 -1.12
CA LEU A 41 -5.60 5.75 -1.85
C LEU A 41 -5.55 5.45 -3.36
N LYS A 42 -4.34 5.40 -3.94
CA LYS A 42 -4.13 5.00 -5.35
C LYS A 42 -4.55 3.55 -5.58
N ALA A 43 -4.19 2.62 -4.69
CA ALA A 43 -4.57 1.21 -4.77
C ALA A 43 -6.10 1.03 -4.74
N ALA A 44 -6.78 1.68 -3.79
CA ALA A 44 -8.23 1.71 -3.72
C ALA A 44 -8.86 2.27 -5.01
N SER A 45 -8.33 3.38 -5.52
CA SER A 45 -8.81 4.04 -6.73
C SER A 45 -8.63 3.15 -7.98
N THR A 46 -7.50 2.44 -8.07
CA THR A 46 -7.25 1.46 -9.13
C THR A 46 -8.26 0.31 -9.07
N ALA A 47 -8.53 -0.23 -7.88
CA ALA A 47 -9.52 -1.28 -7.69
C ALA A 47 -10.94 -0.82 -8.12
N LEU A 48 -11.34 0.40 -7.75
CA LEU A 48 -12.60 1.01 -8.23
C LEU A 48 -12.60 1.19 -9.75
N GLY A 49 -11.48 1.58 -10.34
CA GLY A 49 -11.31 1.67 -11.79
C GLY A 49 -11.61 0.35 -12.51
N PHE A 50 -11.20 -0.79 -11.94
CA PHE A 50 -11.57 -2.10 -12.47
C PHE A 50 -13.07 -2.39 -12.39
N LEU A 51 -13.77 -1.93 -11.34
CA LEU A 51 -15.23 -2.08 -11.23
C LEU A 51 -15.97 -1.36 -12.35
N TYR A 52 -15.55 -0.14 -12.65
CA TYR A 52 -16.16 0.65 -13.72
C TYR A 52 -15.81 0.13 -15.11
N ARG A 53 -14.59 -0.40 -15.29
CA ARG A 53 -14.11 -0.86 -16.60
C ARG A 53 -14.62 -2.24 -16.99
N TYR A 54 -14.84 -3.14 -16.03
CA TYR A 54 -15.26 -4.52 -16.27
C TYR A 54 -16.46 -4.92 -15.39
N PRO A 55 -17.58 -4.18 -15.42
CA PRO A 55 -18.73 -4.41 -14.54
C PRO A 55 -19.36 -5.79 -14.72
N GLU A 56 -19.27 -6.39 -15.90
CA GLU A 56 -19.80 -7.70 -16.24
C GLU A 56 -18.98 -8.87 -15.67
N ARG A 57 -17.72 -8.62 -15.26
CA ARG A 57 -16.84 -9.65 -14.70
C ARG A 57 -17.10 -9.80 -13.20
N SER A 58 -18.20 -10.46 -12.83
CA SER A 58 -18.70 -10.49 -11.45
C SER A 58 -17.67 -10.94 -10.40
N GLU A 59 -16.86 -11.97 -10.69
CA GLU A 59 -15.81 -12.39 -9.74
C GLU A 59 -14.74 -11.31 -9.53
N LEU A 60 -14.27 -10.70 -10.61
CA LEU A 60 -13.30 -9.60 -10.53
C LEU A 60 -13.90 -8.42 -9.77
N ALA A 61 -15.13 -8.04 -10.09
CA ALA A 61 -15.83 -6.95 -9.45
C ALA A 61 -15.98 -7.18 -7.94
N GLN A 62 -16.34 -8.40 -7.52
CA GLN A 62 -16.44 -8.74 -6.09
C GLN A 62 -15.08 -8.67 -5.39
N ARG A 63 -14.01 -9.18 -6.02
CA ARG A 63 -12.65 -9.13 -5.44
C ARG A 63 -12.14 -7.70 -5.33
N MET A 64 -12.29 -6.89 -6.37
CA MET A 64 -11.85 -5.49 -6.40
C MET A 64 -12.65 -4.61 -5.43
N SER A 65 -13.96 -4.86 -5.25
CA SER A 65 -14.75 -4.16 -4.24
C SER A 65 -14.26 -4.43 -2.82
N ARG A 66 -13.89 -5.68 -2.52
CA ARG A 66 -13.29 -6.03 -1.22
C ARG A 66 -11.93 -5.38 -1.04
N LEU A 67 -11.07 -5.47 -2.06
CA LEU A 67 -9.75 -4.85 -2.05
C LEU A 67 -9.83 -3.34 -1.80
N ALA A 68 -10.68 -2.61 -2.53
CA ALA A 68 -10.84 -1.17 -2.35
C ALA A 68 -11.21 -0.79 -0.90
N ARG A 69 -12.06 -1.59 -0.24
CA ARG A 69 -12.44 -1.36 1.16
C ARG A 69 -11.30 -1.66 2.13
N GLU A 70 -10.47 -2.65 1.82
CA GLU A 70 -9.29 -3.00 2.60
C GLU A 70 -8.24 -1.88 2.51
N GLU A 71 -7.93 -1.39 1.31
CA GLU A 71 -6.95 -0.31 1.15
C GLU A 71 -7.44 1.03 1.73
N LEU A 72 -8.74 1.31 1.70
CA LEU A 72 -9.29 2.46 2.42
C LEU A 72 -9.13 2.33 3.95
N ARG A 73 -9.19 1.11 4.50
CA ARG A 73 -8.88 0.86 5.91
C ARG A 73 -7.40 1.06 6.18
N HIS A 74 -6.51 0.59 5.31
CA HIS A 74 -5.07 0.86 5.43
C HIS A 74 -4.77 2.35 5.38
N PHE A 75 -5.39 3.09 4.46
CA PHE A 75 -5.30 4.54 4.39
C PHE A 75 -5.70 5.21 5.71
N GLU A 76 -6.84 4.83 6.30
CA GLU A 76 -7.29 5.36 7.60
C GLU A 76 -6.28 5.05 8.73
N GLN A 77 -5.67 3.85 8.72
CA GLN A 77 -4.64 3.47 9.68
C GLN A 77 -3.38 4.31 9.54
N VAL A 78 -2.87 4.50 8.32
CA VAL A 78 -1.70 5.36 8.07
C VAL A 78 -2.00 6.80 8.47
N ARG A 79 -3.19 7.32 8.13
CA ARG A 79 -3.61 8.67 8.54
C ARG A 79 -3.66 8.85 10.04
N ARG A 80 -4.08 7.82 10.80
CA ARG A 80 -4.03 7.86 12.26
C ARG A 80 -2.61 7.97 12.78
N ILE A 81 -1.69 7.17 12.23
CA ILE A 81 -0.26 7.24 12.59
C ILE A 81 0.31 8.62 12.25
N MET A 82 -0.01 9.18 11.08
CA MET A 82 0.39 10.53 10.69
C MET A 82 -0.12 11.58 11.68
N GLN A 83 -1.38 11.50 12.12
CA GLN A 83 -1.95 12.40 13.12
C GLN A 83 -1.23 12.29 14.47
N ASP A 84 -0.98 11.07 14.94
CA ASP A 84 -0.26 10.82 16.20
C ASP A 84 1.18 11.38 16.13
N MET A 85 1.79 11.39 14.95
CA MET A 85 3.12 11.96 14.67
C MET A 85 3.08 13.43 14.23
N GLN A 86 1.91 14.07 14.20
CA GLN A 86 1.71 15.45 13.74
C GLN A 86 2.20 15.72 12.31
N VAL A 87 2.17 14.70 11.45
CA VAL A 87 2.51 14.79 10.02
C VAL A 87 1.25 15.22 9.26
N PRO A 88 1.28 16.34 8.52
CA PRO A 88 0.16 16.76 7.69
C PRO A 88 -0.03 15.80 6.50
N PHE A 89 -1.28 15.63 6.09
CA PHE A 89 -1.61 15.03 4.81
C PHE A 89 -1.55 16.08 3.70
#